data_AF-A0A7L1FZ70-F1
#
_entry.id   AF-A0A7L1FZ70-F1
#
_cell.length_a   1.000
_cell.length_b   1.000
_cell.length_c   1.000
_cell.angle_alpha   90.00
_cell.angle_beta   90.00
_cell.angle_gamma   90.00
#
_symmetry.space_group_name_H-M   'P 1'
#
loop_
_entity.id
_entity.type
_entity.pdbx_description
1 polymer ?
#
loop_
_entity_poly.entity_id
_entity_poly.type
_entity_poly.pdbx_seq_one_letter_code
_entity_poly.pdbx_strand_id
1 'polypeptide(L)'
;RSVMLDRAENLLHDHYGGKNYWNTRRSMVFAKHLRVVGDEFRKKYLQSTDEADRTQYKEDWTQMKVKTGTALGGPYLGVHLRRRDFIWGHREDVPSLQGAVKKIHSILEMLKLEKVFVATDAVEEEIELLKKLLPEMVRFEPSLEELELYKDGGLAVIDQWICAHARYFIGTSVSTFSFRIHEEREILGFDPKTTYNRFCGETEKNCEQPTHWKIVY
;
A
#
# COMPACT_ATOMS: atom_id res chain seq x y z
N ARG A 1 -39.94 5.27 -2.72
CA ARG A 1 -39.44 5.38 -4.12
C ARG A 1 -37.94 5.15 -4.08
N SER A 2 -37.41 4.28 -4.92
CA SER A 2 -35.98 3.93 -4.96
C SER A 2 -35.42 4.25 -6.36
N VAL A 3 -34.17 4.71 -6.42
CA VAL A 3 -33.47 5.06 -7.68
C VAL A 3 -32.12 4.37 -7.67
N MET A 4 -31.73 3.78 -8.80
CA MET A 4 -30.41 3.21 -9.04
C MET A 4 -29.72 4.03 -10.13
N LEU A 5 -28.46 4.39 -9.91
CA LEU A 5 -27.60 4.99 -10.93
C LEU A 5 -26.62 3.93 -11.39
N ASP A 6 -26.80 3.47 -12.64
CA ASP A 6 -25.81 2.60 -13.29
C ASP A 6 -24.66 3.44 -13.86
N ARG A 7 -23.50 2.81 -14.07
CA ARG A 7 -22.28 3.45 -14.61
C ARG A 7 -21.83 4.69 -13.83
N ALA A 8 -21.83 4.56 -12.49
CA ALA A 8 -21.52 5.65 -11.56
C ALA A 8 -20.08 6.19 -11.69
N GLU A 9 -19.17 5.47 -12.35
CA GLU A 9 -17.80 5.94 -12.63
C GLU A 9 -17.75 7.15 -13.57
N ASN A 10 -18.84 7.44 -14.31
CA ASN A 10 -18.95 8.66 -15.11
C ASN A 10 -19.07 9.93 -14.25
N LEU A 11 -19.44 9.78 -12.98
CA LEU A 11 -19.52 10.90 -12.03
C LEU A 11 -18.13 11.15 -11.46
N LEU A 12 -17.65 12.38 -11.61
CA LEU A 12 -16.40 12.82 -11.00
C LEU A 12 -16.61 13.20 -9.54
N HIS A 13 -15.53 13.20 -8.77
CA HIS A 13 -15.55 13.77 -7.43
C HIS A 13 -15.90 15.27 -7.49
N ASP A 14 -16.76 15.72 -6.58
CA ASP A 14 -17.09 17.14 -6.42
C ASP A 14 -15.83 17.99 -6.13
N HIS A 15 -15.13 17.66 -5.04
CA HIS A 15 -13.80 18.19 -4.75
C HIS A 15 -12.89 17.12 -4.16
N TYR A 16 -12.06 16.51 -5.02
CA TYR A 16 -11.06 15.53 -4.60
C TYR A 16 -10.03 16.17 -3.66
N GLY A 17 -9.70 15.50 -2.56
CA GLY A 17 -8.80 16.03 -1.52
C GLY A 17 -9.45 17.07 -0.59
N GLY A 18 -10.71 17.45 -0.82
CA GLY A 18 -11.47 18.32 0.09
C GLY A 18 -11.93 17.62 1.37
N LYS A 19 -12.48 18.39 2.31
CA LYS A 19 -12.97 17.87 3.61
C LYS A 19 -14.02 16.77 3.46
N ASN A 20 -14.98 16.92 2.56
CA ASN A 20 -16.03 15.92 2.34
C ASN A 20 -15.45 14.62 1.78
N TYR A 21 -14.52 14.72 0.84
CA TYR A 21 -13.77 13.57 0.34
C TYR A 21 -13.05 12.84 1.49
N TRP A 22 -12.31 13.56 2.33
CA TRP A 22 -11.58 12.96 3.44
C TRP A 22 -12.48 12.41 4.54
N ASN A 23 -13.62 13.02 4.82
CA ASN A 23 -14.61 12.45 5.74
C ASN A 23 -15.14 11.11 5.22
N THR A 24 -15.48 11.03 3.93
CA THR A 24 -15.89 9.76 3.30
C THR A 24 -14.75 8.75 3.29
N ARG A 25 -13.52 9.15 2.94
CA ARG A 25 -12.37 8.22 2.88
C ARG A 25 -11.97 7.69 4.26
N ARG A 26 -12.00 8.54 5.29
CA ARG A 26 -11.66 8.16 6.68
C ARG A 26 -12.73 7.30 7.33
N SER A 27 -13.98 7.38 6.89
CA SER A 27 -15.06 6.53 7.41
C SER A 27 -14.99 5.10 6.87
N MET A 28 -14.28 4.88 5.76
CA MET A 28 -14.01 3.55 5.19
C MET A 28 -12.90 2.82 5.97
N VAL A 29 -13.18 2.47 7.22
CA VAL A 29 -12.28 1.70 8.07
C VAL A 29 -12.34 0.22 7.70
N PHE A 30 -11.18 -0.41 7.50
CA PHE A 30 -11.12 -1.85 7.23
C PHE A 30 -11.74 -2.67 8.36
N ALA A 31 -12.38 -3.77 7.98
CA ALA A 31 -13.01 -4.68 8.93
C ALA A 31 -11.99 -5.15 9.97
N LYS A 32 -12.40 -5.13 11.25
CA LYS A 32 -11.51 -5.39 12.39
C LYS A 32 -10.74 -6.71 12.27
N HIS A 33 -11.40 -7.78 11.82
CA HIS A 33 -10.76 -9.09 11.69
C HIS A 33 -9.62 -9.09 10.66
N LEU A 34 -9.72 -8.31 9.57
CA LEU A 34 -8.65 -8.19 8.58
C LEU A 34 -7.45 -7.39 9.13
N ARG A 35 -7.74 -6.33 9.89
CA ARG A 35 -6.69 -5.55 10.59
C ARG A 35 -5.93 -6.41 11.58
N VAL A 36 -6.64 -7.21 12.38
CA VAL A 36 -6.03 -8.16 13.33
C VAL A 36 -5.09 -9.14 12.63
N VAL A 37 -5.50 -9.74 11.50
CA VAL A 37 -4.62 -10.63 10.72
C VAL A 37 -3.37 -9.90 10.23
N GLY A 38 -3.53 -8.67 9.72
CA GLY A 38 -2.41 -7.84 9.30
C GLY A 38 -1.47 -7.48 10.46
N ASP A 39 -2.00 -7.18 11.64
CA ASP A 39 -1.22 -6.86 12.85
C ASP A 39 -0.49 -8.09 13.40
N GLU A 40 -1.12 -9.27 13.37
CA GLU A 40 -0.48 -10.54 13.71
C GLU A 40 0.67 -10.84 12.75
N PHE A 41 0.47 -10.63 11.44
CA PHE A 41 1.52 -10.80 10.44
C PHE A 41 2.67 -9.82 10.66
N ARG A 42 2.37 -8.52 10.84
CA ARG A 42 3.36 -7.46 11.14
C ARG A 42 4.20 -7.83 12.35
N LYS A 43 3.56 -8.26 13.44
CA LYS A 43 4.25 -8.65 14.67
C LYS A 43 5.15 -9.87 14.45
N LYS A 44 4.62 -10.91 13.81
CA LYS A 44 5.29 -12.21 13.65
C LYS A 44 6.46 -12.16 12.67
N TYR A 45 6.28 -11.50 11.52
CA TYR A 45 7.22 -11.58 10.40
C TYR A 45 8.01 -10.30 10.16
N LEU A 46 7.51 -9.15 10.62
CA LEU A 46 8.09 -7.84 10.28
C LEU A 46 8.60 -7.05 11.51
N GLN A 47 8.54 -7.63 12.71
CA GLN A 47 8.93 -6.97 13.97
C GLN A 47 8.24 -5.59 14.14
N SER A 48 6.96 -5.54 13.77
CA SER A 48 6.19 -4.31 13.63
C SER A 48 4.95 -4.39 14.53
N THR A 49 4.71 -3.32 15.31
CA THR A 49 3.55 -3.15 16.21
C THR A 49 3.22 -1.66 16.31
N ASP A 50 1.96 -1.30 16.54
CA ASP A 50 1.57 0.12 16.55
C ASP A 50 2.30 0.96 17.61
N GLU A 51 2.65 0.35 18.75
CA GLU A 51 3.43 1.00 19.80
C GLU A 51 4.87 1.30 19.34
N ALA A 52 5.55 0.32 18.73
CA ALA A 52 6.92 0.49 18.23
C ALA A 52 6.97 1.43 17.02
N ASP A 53 5.95 1.36 16.17
CA ASP A 53 5.87 2.03 14.87
C ASP A 53 5.25 3.44 14.98
N ARG A 54 4.70 3.79 16.15
CA ARG A 54 3.95 5.03 16.39
C ARG A 54 2.77 5.22 15.43
N THR A 55 2.06 4.13 15.16
CA THR A 55 0.89 4.08 14.25
C THR A 55 -0.41 3.79 14.97
N GLN A 56 -0.51 4.21 16.25
CA GLN A 56 -1.68 3.95 17.10
C GLN A 56 -2.99 4.35 16.40
N TYR A 57 -3.86 3.37 16.23
CA TYR A 57 -5.14 3.54 15.58
C TYR A 57 -6.26 3.82 16.59
N LYS A 58 -7.23 4.66 16.22
CA LYS A 58 -8.46 4.87 17.00
C LYS A 58 -9.66 4.27 16.27
N GLU A 59 -10.40 3.40 16.95
CA GLU A 59 -11.60 2.76 16.39
C GLU A 59 -12.67 3.79 15.94
N ASP A 60 -12.84 4.87 16.71
CA ASP A 60 -13.62 6.02 16.23
C ASP A 60 -12.77 6.87 15.30
N TRP A 61 -12.97 6.68 13.99
CA TRP A 61 -12.27 7.41 12.94
C TRP A 61 -12.43 8.93 13.06
N THR A 62 -13.52 9.44 13.65
CA THR A 62 -13.72 10.89 13.82
C THR A 62 -12.67 11.49 14.76
N GLN A 63 -12.18 10.69 15.70
CA GLN A 63 -11.12 11.02 16.66
C GLN A 63 -9.72 10.70 16.13
N MET A 64 -9.61 9.98 15.01
CA MET A 64 -8.34 9.70 14.33
C MET A 64 -7.85 10.97 13.62
N LYS A 65 -7.20 11.83 14.42
CA LYS A 65 -6.55 13.06 13.99
C LYS A 65 -5.12 13.03 14.48
N VAL A 66 -4.20 12.82 13.55
CA VAL A 66 -2.77 12.70 13.82
C VAL A 66 -2.03 13.81 13.07
N LYS A 67 -0.94 14.30 13.68
CA LYS A 67 -0.08 15.29 13.04
C LYS A 67 0.73 14.59 11.95
N THR A 68 0.72 15.13 10.74
CA THR A 68 1.55 14.60 9.63
C THR A 68 3.02 14.49 10.03
N GLY A 69 3.65 13.36 9.69
CA GLY A 69 5.06 13.07 9.96
C GLY A 69 5.35 12.56 11.37
N THR A 70 4.33 12.22 12.18
CA THR A 70 4.57 11.61 13.50
C THR A 70 4.65 10.09 13.48
N ALA A 71 4.06 9.45 12.47
CA ALA A 71 4.15 8.00 12.32
C ALA A 71 5.55 7.60 11.84
N LEU A 72 6.12 6.55 12.46
CA LEU A 72 7.45 6.05 12.11
C LEU A 72 7.38 4.85 11.16
N GLY A 73 6.45 3.93 11.40
CA GLY A 73 6.32 2.67 10.66
C GLY A 73 7.31 1.58 11.10
N GLY A 74 6.93 0.34 10.83
CA GLY A 74 7.70 -0.84 11.17
C GLY A 74 9.03 -0.93 10.44
N PRO A 75 9.99 -1.72 10.94
CA PRO A 75 11.36 -1.79 10.40
C PRO A 75 11.43 -2.62 9.09
N TYR A 76 10.60 -2.28 8.10
CA TYR A 76 10.55 -2.90 6.79
C TYR A 76 10.13 -1.89 5.70
N LEU A 77 10.48 -2.21 4.47
CA LEU A 77 10.03 -1.52 3.27
C LEU A 77 8.72 -2.15 2.77
N GLY A 78 7.70 -1.34 2.49
CA GLY A 78 6.46 -1.77 1.86
C GLY A 78 6.52 -1.54 0.35
N VAL A 79 6.25 -2.58 -0.42
CA VAL A 79 6.29 -2.56 -1.88
C VAL A 79 4.97 -3.04 -2.44
N HIS A 80 4.41 -2.29 -3.39
CA HIS A 80 3.31 -2.78 -4.21
C HIS A 80 3.72 -2.84 -5.69
N LEU A 81 3.76 -4.06 -6.25
CA LEU A 81 4.05 -4.34 -7.65
C LEU A 81 2.79 -4.87 -8.35
N ARG A 82 2.17 -4.04 -9.18
CA ARG A 82 1.08 -4.46 -10.08
C ARG A 82 1.67 -4.95 -11.40
N ARG A 83 1.40 -6.21 -11.74
CA ARG A 83 1.97 -6.96 -12.87
C ARG A 83 0.88 -7.31 -13.89
N ARG A 84 0.47 -8.59 -13.98
CA ARG A 84 -0.56 -9.17 -14.87
C ARG A 84 -0.92 -8.34 -16.11
N ASP A 85 -2.18 -7.90 -16.20
CA ASP A 85 -2.76 -7.13 -17.29
C ASP A 85 -2.14 -5.73 -17.40
N PHE A 86 -1.73 -5.20 -16.25
CA PHE A 86 -1.18 -3.86 -16.10
C PHE A 86 0.09 -3.66 -16.94
N ILE A 87 0.97 -4.66 -17.01
CA ILE A 87 2.19 -4.58 -17.83
C ILE A 87 1.87 -4.27 -19.29
N TRP A 88 0.82 -4.84 -19.87
CA TRP A 88 0.51 -4.64 -21.30
C TRP A 88 0.06 -3.22 -21.62
N GLY A 89 -0.65 -2.57 -20.69
CA GLY A 89 -1.10 -1.18 -20.83
C GLY A 89 -0.09 -0.13 -20.36
N HIS A 90 0.89 -0.52 -19.54
CA HIS A 90 1.77 0.38 -18.78
C HIS A 90 3.26 -0.02 -18.89
N ARG A 91 3.68 -0.51 -20.05
CA ARG A 91 5.07 -0.99 -20.25
C ARG A 91 6.12 0.07 -20.00
N GLU A 92 5.79 1.33 -20.26
CA GLU A 92 6.76 2.42 -20.21
C GLU A 92 6.94 3.02 -18.82
N ASP A 93 5.97 2.84 -17.91
CA ASP A 93 5.94 3.46 -16.58
C ASP A 93 5.96 2.43 -15.43
N VAL A 94 6.15 1.14 -15.75
CA VAL A 94 6.32 0.03 -14.79
C VAL A 94 7.72 -0.58 -14.97
N PRO A 95 8.44 -0.91 -13.89
CA PRO A 95 9.77 -1.50 -14.00
C PRO A 95 9.73 -2.96 -14.49
N SER A 96 10.86 -3.44 -15.01
CA SER A 96 11.12 -4.89 -15.04
C SER A 96 11.26 -5.43 -13.61
N LEU A 97 11.22 -6.76 -13.43
CA LEU A 97 11.44 -7.36 -12.10
C LEU A 97 12.84 -7.04 -11.58
N GLN A 98 13.86 -7.11 -12.44
CA GLN A 98 15.24 -6.77 -12.10
C GLN A 98 15.39 -5.29 -11.72
N GLY A 99 14.73 -4.39 -12.47
CA GLY A 99 14.69 -2.96 -12.17
C GLY A 99 14.02 -2.67 -10.83
N ALA A 100 12.90 -3.34 -10.54
CA ALA A 100 12.21 -3.24 -9.27
C ALA A 100 13.10 -3.72 -8.10
N VAL A 101 13.71 -4.89 -8.23
CA VAL A 101 14.62 -5.46 -7.21
C VAL A 101 15.82 -4.54 -6.96
N LYS A 102 16.45 -4.02 -8.02
CA LYS A 102 17.55 -3.06 -7.89
C LYS A 102 17.13 -1.81 -7.12
N LYS A 103 15.92 -1.28 -7.40
CA LYS A 103 15.38 -0.13 -6.68
C LYS A 103 15.05 -0.46 -5.22
N ILE A 104 14.54 -1.66 -4.94
CA ILE A 104 14.26 -2.16 -3.59
C ILE A 104 15.54 -2.20 -2.76
N HIS A 105 16.61 -2.87 -3.23
CA HIS A 105 17.87 -2.92 -2.49
C HIS A 105 18.47 -1.53 -2.24
N SER A 106 18.40 -0.62 -3.23
CA SER A 106 18.84 0.77 -3.05
C SER A 106 18.10 1.47 -1.90
N ILE A 107 16.80 1.24 -1.73
CA ILE A 107 16.03 1.83 -0.63
C ILE A 107 16.35 1.14 0.69
N LEU A 108 16.46 -0.19 0.70
CA LEU A 108 16.83 -0.96 1.89
C LEU A 108 18.19 -0.50 2.45
N GLU A 109 19.19 -0.33 1.60
CA GLU A 109 20.51 0.17 1.99
C GLU A 109 20.45 1.60 2.53
N MET A 110 19.78 2.50 1.81
CA MET A 110 19.61 3.91 2.21
C MET A 110 18.97 4.04 3.60
N LEU A 111 17.93 3.25 3.86
CA LEU A 111 17.13 3.33 5.09
C LEU A 111 17.60 2.36 6.18
N LYS A 112 18.62 1.55 5.91
CA LYS A 112 19.13 0.49 6.79
C LYS A 112 18.00 -0.46 7.24
N LEU A 113 17.21 -0.91 6.28
CA LEU A 113 16.13 -1.87 6.47
C LEU A 113 16.57 -3.25 5.97
N GLU A 114 16.23 -4.30 6.72
CA GLU A 114 16.63 -5.67 6.39
C GLU A 114 15.50 -6.48 5.73
N LYS A 115 14.26 -5.99 5.82
CA LYS A 115 13.07 -6.69 5.34
C LYS A 115 12.28 -5.85 4.37
N VAL A 116 11.68 -6.52 3.40
CA VAL A 116 10.75 -5.93 2.44
C VAL A 116 9.49 -6.77 2.39
N PHE A 117 8.34 -6.14 2.61
CA PHE A 117 7.04 -6.73 2.37
C PHE A 117 6.58 -6.43 0.95
N VAL A 118 6.18 -7.45 0.19
CA VAL A 118 5.77 -7.29 -1.21
C VAL A 118 4.31 -7.72 -1.38
N ALA A 119 3.46 -6.74 -1.69
CA ALA A 119 2.12 -6.95 -2.22
C ALA A 119 2.17 -6.98 -3.75
N THR A 120 1.76 -8.09 -4.36
CA THR A 120 1.83 -8.27 -5.82
C THR A 120 0.77 -9.22 -6.32
N ASP A 121 0.25 -8.94 -7.51
CA ASP A 121 -0.62 -9.84 -8.27
C ASP A 121 0.15 -10.68 -9.30
N ALA A 122 1.49 -10.66 -9.26
CA ALA A 122 2.36 -11.48 -10.08
C ALA A 122 1.91 -12.96 -10.16
N VAL A 123 2.18 -13.59 -11.31
CA VAL A 123 2.00 -15.03 -11.48
C VAL A 123 3.11 -15.80 -10.76
N GLU A 124 2.90 -17.09 -10.52
CA GLU A 124 3.80 -17.91 -9.70
C GLU A 124 5.24 -17.89 -10.22
N GLU A 125 5.45 -17.93 -11.54
CA GLU A 125 6.78 -17.90 -12.15
C GLU A 125 7.53 -16.59 -11.85
N GLU A 126 6.81 -15.46 -11.84
CA GLU A 126 7.38 -14.15 -11.49
C GLU A 126 7.65 -14.05 -9.98
N ILE A 127 6.79 -14.65 -9.15
CA ILE A 127 6.97 -14.72 -7.69
C ILE A 127 8.23 -15.52 -7.36
N GLU A 128 8.41 -16.68 -7.98
CA GLU A 128 9.60 -17.53 -7.77
C GLU A 128 10.88 -16.85 -8.24
N LEU A 129 10.82 -16.07 -9.32
CA LEU A 129 11.93 -15.23 -9.74
C LEU A 129 12.21 -14.11 -8.73
N LEU A 130 11.18 -13.44 -8.23
CA LEU A 130 11.33 -12.41 -7.19
C LEU A 130 11.95 -13.00 -5.91
N LYS A 131 11.51 -14.16 -5.43
CA LYS A 131 12.09 -14.85 -4.27
C LYS A 131 13.58 -15.15 -4.45
N LYS A 132 13.99 -15.53 -5.67
CA LYS A 132 15.41 -15.77 -6.00
C LYS A 132 16.23 -14.49 -6.02
N LEU A 133 15.68 -13.42 -6.57
CA LEU A 133 16.36 -12.13 -6.72
C LEU A 133 16.34 -11.29 -5.43
N LEU A 134 15.36 -11.51 -4.56
CA LEU A 134 15.11 -10.76 -3.33
C LEU A 134 14.80 -11.72 -2.16
N PRO A 135 15.82 -12.45 -1.65
CA PRO A 135 15.62 -13.47 -0.61
C PRO A 135 15.07 -12.93 0.71
N GLU A 136 15.24 -11.63 0.99
CA GLU A 136 14.70 -10.93 2.15
C GLU A 136 13.20 -10.56 2.02
N MET A 137 12.59 -10.87 0.87
CA MET A 137 11.17 -10.65 0.63
C MET A 137 10.32 -11.47 1.58
N VAL A 138 9.35 -10.78 2.18
CA VAL A 138 8.26 -11.37 2.96
C VAL A 138 6.95 -11.08 2.23
N ARG A 139 6.06 -12.07 2.15
CA ARG A 139 4.75 -11.94 1.50
C ARG A 139 3.67 -12.58 2.38
N PHE A 140 2.45 -12.04 2.31
CA PHE A 140 1.28 -12.69 2.87
C PHE A 140 0.84 -13.82 1.93
N GLU A 141 1.07 -15.07 2.33
CA GLU A 141 0.67 -16.27 1.57
C GLU A 141 -0.47 -16.97 2.33
N PRO A 142 -1.74 -16.74 1.96
CA PRO A 142 -2.88 -17.30 2.66
C PRO A 142 -3.00 -18.81 2.42
N SER A 143 -3.46 -19.53 3.44
CA SER A 143 -3.97 -20.89 3.30
C SER A 143 -5.28 -20.91 2.48
N LEU A 144 -5.69 -22.10 2.02
CA LEU A 144 -6.97 -22.27 1.31
C LEU A 144 -8.17 -21.85 2.18
N GLU A 145 -8.09 -22.08 3.48
CA GLU A 145 -9.12 -21.68 4.45
C GLU A 145 -9.19 -20.16 4.59
N GLU A 146 -8.05 -19.48 4.68
CA GLU A 146 -7.99 -18.01 4.73
C GLU A 146 -8.46 -17.36 3.43
N LEU A 147 -8.12 -17.95 2.28
CA LEU A 147 -8.62 -17.50 0.98
C LEU A 147 -10.16 -17.61 0.92
N GLU A 148 -10.72 -18.73 1.37
CA GLU A 148 -12.17 -18.92 1.38
C GLU A 148 -12.87 -17.99 2.37
N LEU A 149 -12.24 -17.72 3.52
CA LEU A 149 -12.78 -16.86 4.56
C LEU A 149 -12.75 -15.38 4.18
N TYR A 150 -11.60 -14.88 3.73
CA TYR A 150 -11.39 -13.44 3.49
C TYR A 150 -11.75 -13.02 2.06
N LYS A 151 -11.78 -13.97 1.12
CA LYS A 151 -11.94 -13.73 -0.31
C LYS A 151 -10.85 -12.80 -0.87
N ASP A 152 -10.83 -12.61 -2.18
CA ASP A 152 -9.81 -11.78 -2.85
C ASP A 152 -9.75 -10.35 -2.29
N GLY A 153 -10.92 -9.76 -1.99
CA GLY A 153 -11.01 -8.41 -1.43
C GLY A 153 -10.44 -8.30 -0.01
N GLY A 154 -10.62 -9.31 0.84
CA GLY A 154 -10.05 -9.30 2.19
C GLY A 154 -8.54 -9.48 2.18
N LEU A 155 -8.02 -10.34 1.30
CA LEU A 155 -6.57 -10.50 1.10
C LEU A 155 -5.93 -9.20 0.60
N ALA A 156 -6.56 -8.52 -0.36
CA ALA A 156 -6.12 -7.21 -0.83
C ALA A 156 -6.09 -6.16 0.30
N VAL A 157 -7.07 -6.16 1.20
CA VAL A 157 -7.09 -5.27 2.37
C VAL A 157 -5.96 -5.58 3.35
N ILE A 158 -5.66 -6.87 3.59
CA ILE A 158 -4.54 -7.28 4.45
C ILE A 158 -3.20 -6.79 3.87
N ASP A 159 -2.98 -6.97 2.56
CA ASP A 159 -1.79 -6.47 1.88
C ASP A 159 -1.67 -4.94 1.96
N GLN A 160 -2.77 -4.22 1.75
CA GLN A 160 -2.81 -2.75 1.87
C GLN A 160 -2.50 -2.31 3.30
N TRP A 161 -3.07 -2.99 4.30
CA TRP A 161 -2.84 -2.71 5.71
C TRP A 161 -1.37 -2.89 6.08
N ILE A 162 -0.76 -4.01 5.69
CA ILE A 162 0.67 -4.25 5.95
C ILE A 162 1.54 -3.23 5.20
N CYS A 163 1.24 -2.91 3.95
CA CYS A 163 1.98 -1.86 3.21
C CYS A 163 1.85 -0.49 3.88
N ALA A 164 0.67 -0.14 4.38
CA ALA A 164 0.41 1.15 5.01
C ALA A 164 1.25 1.37 6.27
N HIS A 165 1.65 0.30 6.97
CA HIS A 165 2.43 0.37 8.21
C HIS A 165 3.95 0.32 8.04
N ALA A 166 4.45 0.23 6.79
CA ALA A 166 5.88 0.21 6.53
C ALA A 166 6.57 1.55 6.85
N ARG A 167 7.86 1.53 7.19
CA ARG A 167 8.65 2.77 7.37
C ARG A 167 8.74 3.60 6.09
N TYR A 168 8.78 2.92 4.96
CA TYR A 168 8.76 3.53 3.64
C TYR A 168 7.87 2.70 2.74
N PHE A 169 7.12 3.36 1.86
CA PHE A 169 6.29 2.72 0.86
C PHE A 169 6.66 3.19 -0.54
N ILE A 170 6.69 2.25 -1.47
CA ILE A 170 6.81 2.49 -2.92
C ILE A 170 5.80 1.62 -3.66
N GLY A 171 4.97 2.25 -4.48
CA GLY A 171 3.91 1.59 -5.23
C GLY A 171 4.18 1.49 -6.73
N THR A 172 3.18 1.00 -7.46
CA THR A 172 3.16 0.98 -8.93
C THR A 172 2.45 2.22 -9.47
N SER A 173 2.93 2.72 -10.62
CA SER A 173 2.34 3.84 -11.37
C SER A 173 0.84 3.66 -11.56
N VAL A 174 0.09 4.77 -11.42
CA VAL A 174 -1.36 4.90 -11.64
C VAL A 174 -2.27 3.78 -11.08
N SER A 175 -1.77 2.97 -10.15
CA SER A 175 -2.52 1.86 -9.60
C SER A 175 -3.43 2.34 -8.47
N THR A 176 -4.72 2.06 -8.61
CA THR A 176 -5.73 2.36 -7.59
C THR A 176 -5.45 1.65 -6.27
N PHE A 177 -4.82 0.48 -6.30
CA PHE A 177 -4.35 -0.23 -5.11
C PHE A 177 -3.27 0.58 -4.37
N SER A 178 -2.27 1.11 -5.09
CA SER A 178 -1.27 2.03 -4.50
C SER A 178 -1.94 3.29 -3.93
N PHE A 179 -2.93 3.86 -4.63
CA PHE A 179 -3.64 5.05 -4.16
C PHE A 179 -4.37 4.82 -2.84
N ARG A 180 -4.97 3.64 -2.65
CA ARG A 180 -5.60 3.28 -1.36
C ARG A 180 -4.57 3.24 -0.23
N ILE A 181 -3.38 2.71 -0.49
CA ILE A 181 -2.27 2.69 0.47
C ILE A 181 -1.78 4.11 0.78
N HIS A 182 -1.62 4.96 -0.24
CA HIS A 182 -1.20 6.35 -0.02
C HIS A 182 -2.14 7.08 0.95
N GLU A 183 -3.45 6.92 0.76
CA GLU A 183 -4.44 7.55 1.62
C GLU A 183 -4.47 6.95 3.03
N GLU A 184 -4.29 5.64 3.16
CA GLU A 184 -4.22 5.01 4.48
C GLU A 184 -2.99 5.51 5.26
N ARG A 185 -1.85 5.68 4.57
CA ARG A 185 -0.65 6.28 5.14
C ARG A 185 -0.83 7.75 5.54
N GLU A 186 -1.57 8.51 4.74
CA GLU A 186 -1.92 9.90 5.07
C GLU A 186 -2.83 9.96 6.32
N ILE A 187 -3.79 9.04 6.45
CA ILE A 187 -4.65 8.90 7.63
C ILE A 187 -3.85 8.52 8.88
N LEU A 188 -2.87 7.62 8.74
CA LEU A 188 -1.97 7.21 9.82
C LEU A 188 -0.94 8.28 10.18
N GLY A 189 -0.80 9.34 9.37
CA GLY A 189 0.07 10.48 9.67
C GLY A 189 1.54 10.25 9.33
N PHE A 190 1.83 9.43 8.33
CA PHE A 190 3.19 9.26 7.79
C PHE A 190 3.71 10.55 7.13
N ASP A 191 5.03 10.68 7.04
CA ASP A 191 5.65 11.74 6.23
C ASP A 191 5.37 11.47 4.74
N PRO A 192 4.86 12.46 3.98
CA PRO A 192 4.59 12.31 2.55
C PRO A 192 5.78 11.77 1.73
N LYS A 193 7.01 12.09 2.11
CA LYS A 193 8.24 11.59 1.46
C LYS A 193 8.38 10.07 1.55
N THR A 194 7.75 9.45 2.55
CA THR A 194 7.75 7.99 2.74
C THR A 194 6.52 7.31 2.13
N THR A 195 5.60 8.08 1.55
CA THR A 195 4.28 7.61 1.11
C THR A 195 4.11 7.71 -0.40
N TYR A 196 4.34 8.89 -0.98
CA TYR A 196 4.02 9.15 -2.37
C TYR A 196 5.21 8.84 -3.27
N ASN A 197 5.51 7.54 -3.41
CA ASN A 197 6.61 7.04 -4.22
C ASN A 197 6.11 5.96 -5.16
N ARG A 198 6.64 5.94 -6.39
CA ARG A 198 6.42 4.82 -7.31
C ARG A 198 7.70 4.34 -7.96
N PHE A 199 7.68 3.10 -8.43
CA PHE A 199 8.67 2.64 -9.38
C PHE A 199 8.53 3.39 -10.71
N CYS A 200 9.68 3.60 -11.35
CA CYS A 200 9.78 4.17 -12.68
C CYS A 200 9.97 3.05 -13.70
N GLY A 201 9.52 3.28 -14.94
CA GLY A 201 9.92 2.42 -16.05
C GLY A 201 11.40 2.59 -16.38
N GLU A 202 12.02 1.56 -16.97
CA GLU A 202 13.47 1.59 -17.26
C GLU A 202 13.86 2.64 -18.30
N THR A 203 12.98 2.87 -19.27
CA THR A 203 13.17 3.85 -20.35
C THR A 203 12.48 5.18 -20.05
N GLU A 204 11.85 5.31 -18.89
CA GLU A 204 11.08 6.48 -18.50
C GLU A 204 12.00 7.64 -18.15
N LYS A 205 12.01 8.68 -19.00
CA LYS A 205 12.84 9.87 -18.77
C LYS A 205 12.29 10.77 -17.66
N ASN A 206 10.97 10.93 -17.64
CA ASN A 206 10.26 11.82 -16.72
C ASN A 206 9.37 10.99 -15.79
N CYS A 207 9.98 10.36 -14.80
CA CYS A 207 9.26 9.56 -13.81
C CYS A 207 8.59 10.46 -12.75
N GLU A 208 7.46 11.06 -13.14
CA GLU A 208 6.65 11.87 -12.23
C GLU A 208 6.19 11.00 -11.04
N GLN A 209 6.39 11.53 -9.84
CA GLN A 209 5.98 10.87 -8.60
C GLN A 209 4.51 11.20 -8.28
N PRO A 210 3.80 10.32 -7.55
CA PRO A 210 2.41 10.57 -7.19
C PRO A 210 2.21 11.89 -6.44
N THR A 211 1.15 12.61 -6.76
CA THR A 211 0.80 13.86 -6.07
C THR A 211 0.48 13.62 -4.59
N HIS A 212 1.03 14.45 -3.71
CA HIS A 212 0.62 14.50 -2.31
C HIS A 212 -0.75 15.16 -2.17
N TRP A 213 -1.77 14.35 -1.92
CA TRP A 213 -3.09 14.82 -1.52
C TRP A 213 -3.18 14.89 -0.01
N LYS A 214 -3.07 16.09 0.55
CA LYS A 214 -3.04 16.29 2.00
C LYS A 214 -4.41 16.06 2.64
N ILE A 215 -4.43 15.36 3.77
CA ILE A 215 -5.64 15.19 4.59
C ILE A 215 -6.19 16.52 5.14
N VAL A 216 -7.51 16.68 5.08
CA VAL A 216 -8.25 17.81 5.64
C VAL A 216 -9.28 17.31 6.65
N TYR A 217 -9.26 17.86 7.87
CA TYR A 217 -10.09 17.45 9.01
C TYR A 217 -11.33 18.33 9.25
#